data_AF-A0A382GKG6-F1
#
_entry.id   AF-A0A382GKG6-F1
#
_cell.length_a   1.000
_cell.length_b   1.000
_cell.length_c   1.000
_cell.angle_alpha   90.00
_cell.angle_beta   90.00
_cell.angle_gamma   90.00
#
_symmetry.space_group_name_H-M   'P 1'
#
loop_
_entity.id
_entity.type
_entity.pdbx_description
1 polymer ?
#
loop_
_entity_poly.entity_id
_entity_poly.type
_entity_poly.pdbx_seq_one_letter_code
_entity_poly.pdbx_strand_id
1 'polypeptide(L)'
;MYDHTLVLDEEDPYMENFKVLEKAGVCRIRTHPMGPGMEGTAHYLCDWTDTWLRKKSRGRAWVISVEARENDKNSSIYKNPNAGFKGWL
;
A
#
# COMPACT_ATOMS: atom_id res chain seq x y z
N MET A 1 -3.53 -8.97 -0.83
CA MET A 1 -2.27 -8.31 -1.26
C MET A 1 -1.19 -8.49 -0.20
N TYR A 2 -1.50 -8.27 1.08
CA TYR A 2 -0.56 -8.37 2.21
C TYR A 2 -0.82 -9.49 3.22
N ASP A 3 -2.02 -10.08 3.24
CA ASP A 3 -2.37 -11.12 4.21
C ASP A 3 -1.43 -12.35 4.12
N HIS A 4 -0.99 -12.83 5.29
CA HIS A 4 -0.01 -13.91 5.44
C HIS A 4 1.24 -13.75 4.55
N THR A 5 1.79 -12.52 4.54
CA THR A 5 3.06 -12.19 3.87
C THR A 5 4.01 -11.45 4.79
N LEU A 6 5.30 -11.47 4.44
CA LEU A 6 6.33 -10.64 5.04
C LEU A 6 6.50 -9.38 4.18
N VAL A 7 6.09 -8.23 4.72
CA VAL A 7 6.20 -6.94 4.03
C VAL A 7 7.55 -6.31 4.36
N LEU A 8 8.32 -5.97 3.33
CA LEU A 8 9.65 -5.39 3.44
C LEU A 8 9.74 -4.11 2.63
N ASP A 9 10.68 -3.24 3.01
CA ASP A 9 11.11 -2.15 2.13
C ASP A 9 11.73 -2.74 0.85
N GLU A 10 11.54 -2.09 -0.29
CA GLU A 10 12.15 -2.52 -1.54
C GLU A 10 13.68 -2.34 -1.54
N GLU A 11 14.19 -1.40 -0.73
CA GLU A 11 15.62 -1.11 -0.59
C GLU A 11 16.27 -1.79 0.63
N ASP A 12 15.62 -2.80 1.23
CA ASP A 12 16.15 -3.49 2.40
C ASP A 12 17.56 -4.07 2.11
N PRO A 13 18.60 -3.72 2.89
CA PRO A 13 19.98 -4.13 2.62
C PRO A 13 20.20 -5.65 2.74
N TYR A 14 19.26 -6.37 3.36
CA TYR A 14 19.29 -7.83 3.53
C TYR A 14 18.25 -8.54 2.65
N MET A 15 17.68 -7.88 1.64
CA MET A 15 16.67 -8.45 0.73
C MET A 15 17.09 -9.81 0.14
N GLU A 16 18.37 -9.98 -0.22
CA GLU A 16 18.87 -11.26 -0.75
C GLU A 16 18.80 -12.40 0.28
N ASN A 17 19.03 -12.12 1.57
CA ASN A 17 18.86 -13.11 2.63
C ASN A 17 17.38 -13.49 2.79
N PHE A 18 16.47 -12.51 2.72
CA PHE A 18 15.04 -12.79 2.77
C PHE A 18 14.56 -13.62 1.58
N LYS A 19 15.05 -13.36 0.37
CA LYS A 19 14.73 -14.17 -0.82
C LYS A 19 15.15 -15.63 -0.66
N VAL A 20 16.26 -15.91 0.04
CA VAL A 20 16.65 -17.29 0.38
C VAL A 20 15.58 -17.95 1.27
N LEU A 21 15.05 -17.23 2.27
CA LEU A 21 13.99 -17.72 3.16
C LEU A 21 12.66 -17.92 2.41
N GLU A 22 12.30 -17.01 1.50
CA GLU A 22 11.12 -17.15 0.64
C GLU A 22 11.23 -18.40 -0.25
N LYS A 23 12.40 -18.62 -0.87
CA LYS A 23 12.66 -19.81 -1.69
C LYS A 23 12.59 -21.11 -0.88
N ALA A 24 12.99 -21.07 0.39
CA ALA A 24 12.85 -22.18 1.32
C ALA A 24 11.41 -22.41 1.82
N GLY A 25 10.46 -21.54 1.44
CA GLY A 25 9.05 -21.62 1.81
C GLY A 25 8.74 -21.11 3.21
N VAL A 26 9.66 -20.39 3.86
CA VAL A 26 9.51 -19.87 5.23
C VAL A 26 8.55 -18.68 5.28
N CYS A 27 8.60 -17.83 4.26
CA CYS A 27 7.75 -16.65 4.15
C CYS A 27 7.37 -16.41 2.70
N ARG A 28 6.46 -15.45 2.49
CA ARG A 28 6.11 -14.92 1.19
C ARG A 28 6.34 -13.42 1.22
N ILE A 29 7.25 -12.91 0.42
CA ILE A 29 7.68 -11.52 0.46
C ILE A 29 6.72 -10.65 -0.35
N ARG A 30 6.45 -9.46 0.19
CA ARG A 30 5.85 -8.34 -0.50
C ARG A 30 6.73 -7.12 -0.26
N THR A 31 7.17 -6.47 -1.33
CA THR A 31 7.93 -5.22 -1.21
C THR A 31 6.98 -4.04 -1.20
N HIS A 32 7.35 -3.00 -0.45
CA HIS A 32 6.62 -1.75 -0.35
C HIS A 32 7.51 -0.58 -0.78
N PRO A 33 7.20 0.12 -1.89
CA PRO A 33 8.10 1.13 -2.47
C PRO A 33 8.18 2.44 -1.67
N MET A 34 7.24 2.68 -0.76
CA MET A 34 7.23 3.85 0.13
C MET A 34 7.60 3.48 1.57
N GLY A 35 8.26 2.32 1.75
CA GLY A 35 8.57 1.73 3.05
C GLY A 35 7.36 1.07 3.74
N PRO A 36 7.58 0.13 4.67
CA PRO A 36 6.52 -0.66 5.31
C PRO A 36 5.83 0.06 6.49
N GLY A 37 6.17 1.31 6.79
CA GLY A 37 5.53 2.11 7.84
C GLY A 37 4.08 2.47 7.51
N MET A 38 3.29 2.88 8.51
CA MET A 38 1.86 3.16 8.32
C MET A 38 1.62 4.41 7.47
N GLU A 39 2.50 5.42 7.53
CA GLU A 39 2.46 6.60 6.68
C GLU A 39 2.63 6.24 5.20
N GLY A 40 3.69 5.49 4.88
CA GLY A 40 3.97 5.01 3.53
C GLY A 40 2.87 4.07 3.01
N THR A 41 2.38 3.17 3.87
CA THR A 41 1.29 2.24 3.55
C THR A 41 -0.01 2.99 3.24
N ALA A 42 -0.40 3.96 4.06
CA ALA A 42 -1.62 4.75 3.82
C ALA A 42 -1.54 5.53 2.50
N HIS A 43 -0.38 6.12 2.20
CA HIS A 43 -0.14 6.85 0.96
C HIS A 43 -0.22 5.92 -0.26
N TYR A 44 0.54 4.83 -0.26
CA TYR A 44 0.58 3.89 -1.37
C TYR A 44 -0.80 3.27 -1.66
N LEU A 45 -1.51 2.86 -0.60
CA LEU A 45 -2.87 2.34 -0.72
C LEU A 45 -3.86 3.37 -1.24
N CYS A 46 -3.71 4.64 -0.84
CA CYS A 46 -4.54 5.72 -1.34
C CYS A 46 -4.37 5.89 -2.86
N ASP A 47 -3.14 5.99 -3.35
CA ASP A 47 -2.84 6.18 -4.77
C ASP A 47 -3.29 4.99 -5.61
N TRP A 48 -2.97 3.77 -5.15
CA TRP A 48 -3.35 2.54 -5.83
C TRP A 48 -4.86 2.38 -5.90
N THR A 49 -5.56 2.60 -4.77
CA THR A 49 -7.01 2.43 -4.68
C THR A 49 -7.74 3.52 -5.45
N ASP A 50 -7.29 4.78 -5.41
CA ASP A 50 -7.92 5.88 -6.17
C ASP A 50 -7.82 5.63 -7.67
N THR A 51 -6.64 5.21 -8.15
CA THR A 51 -6.42 4.86 -9.55
C THR A 51 -7.34 3.72 -9.99
N TRP A 52 -7.39 2.65 -9.21
CA TRP A 52 -8.27 1.51 -9.47
C TRP A 52 -9.76 1.90 -9.46
N LEU A 53 -10.18 2.67 -8.45
CA LEU A 53 -11.57 3.06 -8.23
C LEU A 53 -12.07 4.00 -9.32
N ARG A 54 -11.26 4.99 -9.71
CA ARG A 54 -11.58 5.91 -10.82
C ARG A 54 -11.78 5.14 -12.11
N LYS A 55 -10.85 4.22 -12.45
CA LYS A 55 -10.98 3.36 -13.64
C LYS A 55 -12.24 2.49 -13.58
N LYS A 56 -12.50 1.85 -12.44
CA LYS A 56 -13.65 0.94 -12.27
C LYS A 56 -15.00 1.67 -12.34
N SER A 57 -15.04 2.90 -11.82
CA SER A 57 -16.26 3.71 -11.76
C SER A 57 -16.48 4.64 -12.96
N ARG A 58 -15.52 4.71 -13.90
CA ARG A 58 -15.47 5.71 -14.99
C ARG A 58 -15.45 7.15 -14.46
N GLY A 59 -14.64 7.39 -13.44
CA GLY A 59 -14.48 8.71 -12.81
C GLY A 59 -15.60 9.14 -11.86
N ARG A 60 -16.62 8.29 -11.63
CA ARG A 60 -17.75 8.60 -10.73
C ARG A 60 -17.42 8.47 -9.24
N ALA A 61 -16.37 7.75 -8.89
CA ALA A 61 -15.94 7.55 -7.50
C ALA A 61 -14.42 7.76 -7.39
N TRP A 62 -14.00 8.26 -6.23
CA TRP A 62 -12.61 8.53 -5.88
C TRP A 62 -12.41 8.33 -4.37
N VAL A 63 -11.17 8.12 -3.97
CA VAL A 63 -10.77 7.98 -2.56
C VAL A 63 -10.60 9.37 -1.95
N ILE A 64 -11.17 9.59 -0.77
CA ILE A 64 -10.98 10.82 0.02
C ILE A 64 -9.73 10.71 0.89
N SER A 65 -9.58 9.58 1.57
CA SER A 65 -8.45 9.29 2.45
C SER A 65 -8.34 7.79 2.70
N VAL A 66 -7.18 7.35 3.15
CA VAL A 66 -6.94 5.99 3.66
C VAL A 66 -6.33 6.12 5.05
N GLU A 67 -6.83 5.32 5.99
CA GLU A 67 -6.20 5.07 7.29
C GLU A 67 -5.55 3.69 7.24
N ALA A 68 -4.24 3.62 7.48
CA ALA A 68 -3.53 2.37 7.74
C ALA A 68 -3.29 2.25 9.25
N ARG A 69 -3.57 1.08 9.82
CA ARG A 69 -3.46 0.82 11.25
C ARG A 69 -2.63 -0.44 11.48
N GLU A 70 -1.58 -0.30 12.27
CA GLU A 70 -0.75 -1.43 12.71
C GLU A 70 -1.39 -2.11 13.92
N ASN A 71 -1.87 -1.31 14.87
CA ASN A 71 -2.54 -1.74 16.10
C ASN A 71 -3.46 -0.61 16.63
N ASP A 72 -4.18 -0.85 17.72
CA ASP A 72 -5.16 0.11 18.27
C ASP A 72 -4.57 1.46 18.70
N LYS A 73 -3.25 1.56 18.86
CA LYS A 73 -2.54 2.77 19.32
C LYS A 73 -1.68 3.41 18.23
N ASN A 74 -1.53 2.77 17.08
CA ASN A 74 -0.69 3.26 15.99
C ASN A 74 -1.43 3.13 14.65
N SER A 75 -1.70 4.29 14.07
CA SER A 75 -2.28 4.43 12.73
C SER A 75 -1.77 5.70 12.07
N SER A 76 -1.79 5.71 10.75
CA SER A 76 -1.58 6.91 9.94
C SER A 76 -2.72 7.11 8.94
N ILE A 77 -3.07 8.37 8.71
CA ILE A 77 -4.10 8.76 7.75
C ILE A 77 -3.44 9.58 6.64
N TYR A 78 -3.58 9.11 5.40
CA TYR A 78 -3.23 9.89 4.22
C TYR A 78 -4.50 10.47 3.60
N LYS A 79 -4.51 11.79 3.39
CA LYS A 79 -5.62 12.51 2.73
C LYS A 79 -5.27 12.71 1.26
N ASN A 80 -6.12 12.23 0.36
CA ASN A 80 -5.87 12.29 -1.07
C ASN A 80 -5.90 13.76 -1.56
N PRO A 81 -4.76 14.34 -1.99
CA PRO A 81 -4.75 15.71 -2.52
C PRO A 81 -5.51 15.82 -3.86
N ASN A 82 -5.77 14.69 -4.51
CA ASN A 82 -6.49 14.58 -5.77
C ASN A 82 -7.97 14.24 -5.61
N ALA A 83 -8.49 14.14 -4.37
CA ALA A 83 -9.89 13.86 -4.12
C ALA A 83 -10.80 14.86 -4.85
N GLY A 84 -11.78 14.34 -5.59
CA GLY A 84 -12.74 15.15 -6.33
C GLY A 84 -13.01 14.63 -7.73
N PHE A 85 -14.05 15.21 -8.32
CA PHE A 85 -14.39 14.99 -9.71
C PHE A 85 -13.31 15.58 -10.62
N LYS A 86 -12.83 14.77 -11.57
CA LYS A 86 -11.78 15.15 -12.52
C LYS A 86 -12.22 14.95 -13.98
N GLY A 87 -13.52 14.86 -14.21
CA GLY A 87 -14.06 14.48 -15.52
C GLY A 87 -14.41 12.99 -15.60
N TRP A 88 -15.04 12.63 -16.71
CA TRP A 88 -15.38 11.26 -17.05
C TRP A 88 -14.17 10.57 -17.69
N LEU A 89 -13.90 9.32 -17.29
CA LEU A 89 -12.88 8.44 -17.86
C LEU A 89 -13.47 7.54 -18.94
#